data_AF-A0AAW2DSD7-F1
#
_entry.id   AF-A0AAW2DSD7-F1
#
_cell.length_a   1.000
_cell.length_b   1.000
_cell.length_c   1.000
_cell.angle_alpha   90.00
_cell.angle_beta   90.00
_cell.angle_gamma   90.00
#
_symmetry.space_group_name_H-M   'P 1'
#
loop_
_entity.id
_entity.type
_entity.pdbx_description
1 polymer ?
#
loop_
_entity_poly.entity_id
_entity_poly.type
_entity_poly.pdbx_seq_one_letter_code
_entity_poly.pdbx_strand_id
1 'polypeptide(L)'
;MKKSDFPALDVLICTADPYKEPPIRLVSTALSVMAYDYQTEKILVYVSDDGGSQLTLFACMEAAKFASHGLPFCRKMNIIDRSPEAYFASIKGNWRFEAWILLQLQCPNFK
;
A
#
# COMPACT_ATOMS: atom_id res chain seq x y z
N MET A 1 0.25 -7.09 26.88
CA MET A 1 -0.94 -7.34 26.05
C MET A 1 -0.54 -8.30 24.95
N LYS A 2 -1.30 -9.39 24.73
CA LYS A 2 -1.10 -10.23 23.55
C LYS A 2 -1.67 -9.49 22.35
N LYS A 3 -1.12 -9.69 21.14
CA LYS A 3 -1.70 -9.08 19.92
C LYS A 3 -3.19 -9.40 19.83
N SER A 4 -3.60 -10.63 20.17
CA SER A 4 -5.00 -11.09 20.23
C SER A 4 -5.95 -10.18 21.03
N ASP A 5 -5.42 -9.38 21.95
CA ASP A 5 -6.21 -8.51 22.83
C ASP A 5 -6.43 -7.12 22.23
N PHE A 6 -5.80 -6.82 21.09
CA PHE A 6 -5.95 -5.53 20.43
C PHE A 6 -7.37 -5.38 19.82
N PRO A 7 -7.95 -4.16 19.80
CA PRO A 7 -9.27 -3.93 19.23
C PRO A 7 -9.29 -4.12 17.70
N ALA A 8 -10.48 -4.17 17.09
CA ALA A 8 -10.58 -3.98 15.64
C ALA A 8 -10.21 -2.53 15.28
N LEU A 9 -9.59 -2.35 14.12
CA LEU A 9 -9.12 -1.07 13.61
C LEU A 9 -9.66 -0.86 12.19
N ASP A 10 -10.53 0.13 12.05
CA ASP A 10 -11.05 0.57 10.76
C ASP A 10 -10.34 1.87 10.37
N VAL A 11 -9.74 1.88 9.19
CA VAL A 11 -9.02 3.03 8.65
C VAL A 11 -9.76 3.53 7.41
N LEU A 12 -10.27 4.75 7.48
CA LEU A 12 -10.85 5.44 6.33
C LEU A 12 -9.81 6.38 5.71
N ILE A 13 -9.57 6.23 4.42
CA ILE A 13 -8.70 7.09 3.63
C ILE A 13 -9.56 7.84 2.62
N CYS A 14 -9.54 9.16 2.67
CA CYS A 14 -10.31 10.01 1.77
C CYS A 14 -9.39 10.69 0.76
N THR A 15 -9.89 10.88 -0.46
CA THR A 15 -9.28 11.68 -1.53
C THR A 15 -10.37 12.38 -2.32
N ALA A 16 -10.04 13.53 -2.91
CA ALA A 16 -11.00 14.31 -3.68
C ALA A 16 -10.46 14.76 -5.05
N ASP A 17 -9.16 14.98 -5.19
CA ASP A 17 -8.57 15.47 -6.45
C ASP A 17 -7.30 14.70 -6.78
N PRO A 18 -7.30 13.85 -7.83
CA PRO A 18 -6.16 13.00 -8.17
C PRO A 18 -4.91 13.77 -8.63
N TYR A 19 -5.03 15.06 -8.97
CA TYR A 19 -3.89 15.88 -9.36
C TYR A 19 -3.23 16.56 -8.15
N LYS A 20 -4.01 16.87 -7.10
CA LYS A 20 -3.50 17.40 -5.83
C LYS A 20 -3.08 16.30 -4.87
N GLU A 21 -3.78 15.17 -4.93
CA GLU A 21 -3.59 13.97 -4.11
C GLU A 21 -3.31 12.77 -5.04
N PRO A 22 -2.07 12.64 -5.55
CA PRO A 22 -1.74 11.63 -6.54
C PRO A 22 -2.17 10.22 -6.10
N PRO A 23 -2.85 9.44 -6.96
CA PRO A 23 -3.32 8.09 -6.62
C PRO A 23 -2.24 7.17 -6.07
N ILE A 24 -0.98 7.36 -6.48
CA ILE A 24 0.16 6.58 -5.98
C ILE A 24 0.36 6.75 -4.47
N ARG A 25 0.13 7.96 -3.95
CA ARG A 25 0.26 8.26 -2.52
C ARG A 25 -0.87 7.60 -1.75
N LEU A 26 -2.10 7.72 -2.26
CA LEU A 26 -3.28 7.05 -1.70
C LEU A 26 -3.04 5.55 -1.53
N VAL A 27 -2.64 4.85 -2.60
CA VAL A 27 -2.43 3.41 -2.53
C VAL A 27 -1.20 3.03 -1.70
N SER A 28 -0.18 3.88 -1.65
CA SER A 28 0.97 3.66 -0.76
C SER A 28 0.56 3.74 0.71
N THR A 29 -0.31 4.69 1.07
CA THR A 29 -0.90 4.79 2.40
C THR A 29 -1.74 3.56 2.71
N ALA A 30 -2.65 3.15 1.82
CA ALA A 30 -3.47 1.96 2.03
C ALA A 30 -2.63 0.68 2.21
N LEU A 31 -1.63 0.45 1.36
CA LEU A 31 -0.72 -0.69 1.45
C LEU A 31 0.11 -0.66 2.73
N SER A 32 0.57 0.51 3.16
CA SER A 32 1.32 0.68 4.42
C SER A 32 0.48 0.26 5.63
N VAL A 33 -0.79 0.68 5.68
CA VAL A 33 -1.74 0.29 6.73
C VAL A 33 -1.98 -1.21 6.72
N MET A 34 -2.21 -1.81 5.55
CA MET A 34 -2.43 -3.27 5.44
C MET A 34 -1.18 -4.11 5.78
N ALA A 35 0.01 -3.54 5.59
CA ALA A 35 1.29 -4.18 5.93
C ALA A 35 1.67 -4.02 7.41
N TYR A 36 0.93 -3.20 8.16
CA TYR A 36 1.22 -2.89 9.56
C TYR A 36 1.28 -4.18 10.41
N ASP A 37 2.10 -4.15 11.48
CA ASP A 37 2.30 -5.33 12.34
C ASP A 37 1.13 -5.53 13.32
N TYR A 38 -0.02 -5.89 12.75
CA TYR A 38 -1.27 -6.16 13.43
C TYR A 38 -1.90 -7.46 12.92
N GLN A 39 -2.94 -7.93 13.61
CA GLN A 39 -3.75 -9.04 13.10
C GLN A 39 -4.50 -8.61 11.83
N THR A 40 -4.32 -9.39 10.76
CA THR A 40 -4.91 -9.13 9.45
C THR A 40 -6.43 -9.07 9.48
N GLU A 41 -7.05 -9.92 10.29
CA GLU A 41 -8.50 -10.01 10.50
C GLU A 41 -9.08 -8.86 11.33
N LYS A 42 -8.22 -7.99 11.87
CA LYS A 42 -8.61 -6.85 12.70
C LYS A 42 -8.33 -5.50 12.05
N ILE A 43 -7.74 -5.46 10.86
CA ILE A 43 -7.56 -4.22 10.09
C ILE A 43 -8.52 -4.23 8.91
N LEU A 44 -9.38 -3.23 8.83
CA LEU A 44 -10.17 -2.93 7.65
C LEU A 44 -9.75 -1.57 7.11
N VAL A 45 -9.51 -1.51 5.79
CA VAL A 45 -9.13 -0.26 5.11
C VAL A 45 -10.22 0.08 4.11
N TYR A 46 -10.79 1.28 4.25
CA TYR A 46 -11.81 1.84 3.40
C TYR A 46 -11.23 3.04 2.65
N VAL A 47 -11.56 3.14 1.36
CA VAL A 47 -11.16 4.28 0.53
C VAL A 47 -12.44 5.00 0.08
N SER A 48 -12.53 6.29 0.38
CA SER A 48 -13.56 7.20 -0.14
C SER A 48 -12.91 8.13 -1.17
N ASP A 49 -13.44 8.13 -2.38
CA ASP A 49 -13.01 9.04 -3.45
C ASP A 49 -14.17 9.96 -3.82
N ASP A 50 -14.14 11.18 -3.28
CA ASP A 50 -15.15 12.21 -3.52
C ASP A 50 -15.03 12.78 -4.96
N GLY A 51 -13.88 12.60 -5.61
CA GLY A 51 -13.62 13.03 -6.97
C GLY A 51 -14.09 12.03 -8.03
N GLY A 52 -14.44 10.79 -7.64
CA GLY A 52 -14.88 9.74 -8.56
C GLY A 52 -13.87 9.46 -9.68
N SER A 53 -12.58 9.53 -9.37
CA SER A 53 -11.51 9.52 -10.36
C SER A 53 -11.23 8.11 -10.90
N GLN A 54 -11.27 7.97 -12.23
CA GLN A 54 -10.87 6.73 -12.90
C GLN A 54 -9.40 6.37 -12.63
N LEU A 55 -8.54 7.37 -12.46
CA LEU A 55 -7.12 7.15 -12.13
C LEU A 55 -6.96 6.59 -10.72
N THR A 56 -7.75 7.07 -9.77
CA THR A 56 -7.79 6.56 -8.39
C THR A 56 -8.24 5.11 -8.38
N LEU A 57 -9.35 4.81 -9.07
CA LEU A 57 -9.86 3.44 -9.20
C LEU A 57 -8.82 2.50 -9.82
N PHE A 58 -8.19 2.90 -10.92
CA PHE A 58 -7.15 2.11 -11.58
C PHE A 58 -5.97 1.83 -10.64
N ALA A 59 -5.48 2.85 -9.93
CA ALA A 59 -4.40 2.68 -8.98
C ALA A 59 -4.77 1.69 -7.86
N CYS A 60 -5.99 1.79 -7.30
CA CYS A 60 -6.48 0.87 -6.28
C CYS A 60 -6.54 -0.58 -6.80
N MET A 61 -6.98 -0.80 -8.04
CA MET A 61 -7.01 -2.13 -8.66
C MET A 61 -5.62 -2.73 -8.82
N GLU A 62 -4.65 -1.96 -9.32
CA GLU A 62 -3.28 -2.45 -9.46
C GLU A 62 -2.60 -2.63 -8.09
N ALA A 63 -2.88 -1.76 -7.11
CA ALA A 63 -2.41 -1.93 -5.75
C ALA A 63 -2.96 -3.20 -5.09
N ALA A 64 -4.21 -3.56 -5.35
CA ALA A 64 -4.80 -4.82 -4.86
C ALA A 64 -4.08 -6.04 -5.45
N LYS A 65 -3.75 -6.02 -6.75
CA LYS A 65 -2.93 -7.07 -7.38
C LYS A 65 -1.55 -7.13 -6.72
N PHE A 66 -0.90 -5.98 -6.53
CA PHE A 66 0.40 -5.90 -5.87
C PHE A 66 0.34 -6.45 -4.44
N ALA A 67 -0.69 -6.12 -3.65
CA ALA A 67 -0.83 -6.49 -2.25
C ALA A 67 -0.69 -8.00 -2.00
N SER A 68 -1.15 -8.83 -2.95
CA SER A 68 -1.06 -10.30 -2.85
C SER A 68 0.37 -10.82 -2.71
N HIS A 69 1.34 -10.14 -3.29
CA HIS A 69 2.78 -10.42 -3.15
C HIS A 69 3.43 -9.46 -2.14
N GLY A 70 2.93 -8.22 -2.15
CA GLY A 70 3.39 -7.06 -1.38
C GLY A 70 3.45 -7.33 0.12
N LEU A 71 2.30 -7.66 0.66
CA LEU A 71 2.11 -7.78 2.10
C LEU A 71 2.86 -8.98 2.68
N PRO A 72 2.84 -10.19 2.07
CA PRO A 72 3.66 -11.30 2.54
C PRO A 72 5.16 -11.00 2.53
N PHE A 73 5.66 -10.33 1.49
CA PHE A 73 7.07 -9.92 1.41
C PHE A 73 7.46 -9.01 2.57
N CYS A 74 6.69 -7.95 2.82
CA CYS A 74 6.96 -7.00 3.91
C CYS A 74 7.04 -7.71 5.27
N ARG A 75 6.14 -8.68 5.52
CA ARG A 75 6.14 -9.46 6.76
C ARG A 75 7.32 -10.42 6.86
N LYS A 76 7.60 -11.18 5.79
CA LYS A 76 8.69 -12.18 5.75
C LYS A 76 10.08 -11.54 5.92
N MET A 77 10.28 -10.39 5.30
CA MET A 77 11.55 -9.67 5.33
C MET A 77 11.65 -8.66 6.49
N ASN A 78 10.63 -8.60 7.35
CA ASN A 78 10.53 -7.64 8.46
C ASN A 78 10.85 -6.20 8.03
N ILE A 79 10.27 -5.78 6.90
CA ILE A 79 10.49 -4.44 6.35
C ILE A 79 9.93 -3.40 7.33
N ILE A 80 10.80 -2.47 7.73
CA ILE A 80 10.45 -1.40 8.68
C ILE A 80 9.60 -0.33 7.99
N ASP A 81 10.04 0.13 6.82
CA ASP A 81 9.31 1.11 6.01
C ASP A 81 8.32 0.40 5.07
N ARG A 82 7.06 0.37 5.49
CA ARG A 82 6.00 -0.39 4.82
C ARG A 82 5.26 0.39 3.76
N SER A 83 5.52 1.71 3.65
CA SER A 83 5.04 2.50 2.53
C SER A 83 5.85 2.10 1.30
N PRO A 84 5.23 1.58 0.23
CA PRO A 84 5.97 1.26 -0.98
C PRO A 84 6.71 2.47 -1.55
N GLU A 85 6.08 3.66 -1.56
CA GLU A 85 6.71 4.91 -2.01
C GLU A 85 8.00 5.21 -1.24
N ALA A 86 7.97 5.11 0.09
CA ALA A 86 9.13 5.42 0.93
C ALA A 86 10.19 4.29 0.90
N TYR A 87 9.75 3.02 0.90
CA TYR A 87 10.62 1.86 0.75
C TYR A 87 11.44 1.96 -0.53
N PHE A 88 10.80 2.17 -1.69
CA PHE A 88 11.51 2.21 -2.97
C PHE A 88 12.42 3.43 -3.12
N ALA A 89 12.02 4.58 -2.57
CA ALA A 89 12.86 5.76 -2.51
C ALA A 89 14.15 5.54 -1.69
N SER A 90 14.12 4.63 -0.70
CA SER A 90 15.28 4.31 0.13
C SER A 90 16.28 3.33 -0.50
N ILE A 91 15.89 2.58 -1.55
CA ILE A 91 16.74 1.56 -2.18
C ILE A 91 17.79 2.21 -3.07
N LYS A 92 19.05 1.74 -2.96
CA LYS A 92 20.14 2.12 -3.87
C LYS A 92 19.75 1.79 -5.33
N GLY A 93 19.66 2.81 -6.16
CA GLY A 93 19.22 2.70 -7.57
C GLY A 93 18.04 3.60 -7.97
N ASN A 94 17.44 4.32 -7.02
CA ASN A 94 16.34 5.27 -7.25
C ASN A 94 15.14 4.61 -7.96
N TRP A 95 14.70 3.47 -7.44
CA TRP A 95 13.54 2.75 -7.95
C TRP A 95 12.26 3.54 -7.65
N ARG A 96 11.40 3.72 -8.66
CA ARG A 96 10.12 4.43 -8.50
C ARG A 96 8.96 3.44 -8.38
N PHE A 97 8.18 3.57 -7.32
CA PHE A 97 7.00 2.73 -7.11
C PHE A 97 5.97 2.85 -8.25
N GLU A 98 5.87 4.02 -8.89
CA GLU A 98 5.01 4.24 -10.07
C GLU A 98 5.38 3.31 -11.23
N ALA A 99 6.68 3.20 -11.54
CA ALA A 99 7.18 2.31 -12.59
C ALA A 99 6.89 0.84 -12.26
N TRP A 100 6.78 0.50 -10.97
CA TRP A 100 6.51 -0.85 -10.52
C TRP A 100 5.05 -1.27 -10.64
N ILE A 101 4.12 -0.37 -10.31
CA ILE A 101 2.68 -0.58 -10.56
C ILE A 101 2.46 -0.86 -12.06
N LEU A 102 3.16 -0.11 -12.93
CA LEU A 102 3.01 -0.24 -14.38
C LEU A 102 3.75 -1.45 -14.98
N LEU A 103 4.81 -1.97 -14.34
CA LEU A 103 5.65 -3.05 -14.89
C LEU A 103 5.39 -4.45 -14.31
N GLN A 104 4.32 -4.68 -13.54
CA GLN A 104 3.81 -6.03 -13.24
C GLN A 104 4.89 -7.08 -12.83
N LEU A 105 5.79 -6.76 -11.89
CA LEU A 105 6.78 -7.66 -11.23
C LEU A 105 8.19 -7.75 -11.87
N GLN A 106 9.01 -6.72 -11.67
CA GLN A 106 10.44 -6.73 -12.06
C GLN A 106 11.43 -6.36 -10.95
N CYS A 107 11.05 -6.46 -9.66
CA CYS A 107 12.10 -6.50 -8.64
C CYS A 107 12.81 -7.84 -8.62
N PRO A 108 14.14 -7.86 -8.55
CA PRO A 108 14.88 -9.06 -8.18
C PRO A 108 14.52 -9.54 -6.77
N ASN A 109 14.20 -8.64 -5.84
CA ASN A 109 13.96 -8.98 -4.44
C ASN A 109 12.53 -9.48 -4.14
N PHE A 110 11.61 -9.37 -5.10
CA PHE A 110 10.21 -9.82 -4.96
C PHE A 110 9.95 -11.21 -5.56
N LYS A 111 10.95 -11.78 -6.26
CA LYS A 111 10.91 -13.12 -6.84
C LYS A 111 11.59 -14.14 -5.94
#